data_AF-A0A1I2DCQ7-F1
#
_entry.id   AF-A0A1I2DCQ7-F1
#
_cell.length_a   1.000
_cell.length_b   1.000
_cell.length_c   1.000
_cell.angle_alpha   90.00
_cell.angle_beta   90.00
_cell.angle_gamma   90.00
#
_symmetry.space_group_name_H-M   'P 1'
#
loop_
_entity.id
_entity.type
_entity.pdbx_description
1 polymer ?
#
loop_
_entity_poly.entity_id
_entity_poly.type
_entity_poly.pdbx_seq_one_letter_code
_entity_poly.pdbx_strand_id
1 'polypeptide(L)'
;MQSLTTFHTSWEGQLSKISLDELMFVEMMEDCCVFHLEDSRVMAEESAEKIMSYLPEDRFLPVRHKYMINRSYITDINDDYVYVGSLRIALK
;
A
#
# COMPACT_ATOMS: atom_id res chain seq x y z
N MET A 1 8.24 -21.49 0.15
CA MET A 1 8.04 -20.34 -0.75
C MET A 1 8.61 -19.14 -0.01
N GLN A 2 9.66 -18.50 -0.52
CA GLN A 2 10.21 -17.31 0.15
C GLN A 2 9.24 -16.17 -0.07
N SER A 3 8.58 -15.70 0.98
CA SER A 3 7.76 -14.49 0.90
C SER A 3 8.70 -13.31 0.69
N LEU A 4 8.47 -12.55 -0.39
CA LEU A 4 9.15 -11.28 -0.59
C LEU A 4 8.89 -10.40 0.65
N THR A 5 9.94 -9.83 1.25
CA THR A 5 9.82 -8.89 2.38
C THR A 5 10.01 -7.44 1.93
N THR A 6 10.55 -7.24 0.71
CA THR A 6 10.91 -5.92 0.19
C THR A 6 10.91 -5.91 -1.33
N PHE A 7 10.51 -4.80 -1.95
CA PHE A 7 10.67 -4.51 -3.38
C PHE A 7 11.26 -3.13 -3.64
N HIS A 8 11.59 -2.82 -4.89
CA HIS A 8 12.05 -1.50 -5.32
C HIS A 8 11.03 -0.83 -6.24
N THR A 9 10.95 0.49 -6.16
CA THR A 9 10.13 1.38 -6.99
C THR A 9 10.95 2.60 -7.39
N SER A 10 10.56 3.30 -8.46
CA SER A 10 11.20 4.55 -8.85
C SER A 10 10.20 5.69 -9.01
N TRP A 11 10.71 6.91 -8.78
CA TRP A 11 9.99 8.15 -9.03
C TRP A 11 11.01 9.20 -9.47
N GLU A 12 10.79 9.83 -10.64
CA GLU A 12 11.67 10.89 -11.16
C GLU A 12 13.16 10.47 -11.20
N GLY A 13 13.43 9.20 -11.54
CA GLY A 13 14.78 8.64 -11.59
C GLY A 13 15.40 8.28 -10.23
N GLN A 14 14.70 8.51 -9.11
CA GLN A 14 15.13 8.11 -7.78
C GLN A 14 14.58 6.73 -7.42
N LEU A 15 15.45 5.79 -7.07
CA LEU A 15 15.07 4.46 -6.60
C LEU A 15 14.76 4.48 -5.10
N SER A 16 13.63 3.88 -4.71
CA SER A 16 13.25 3.66 -3.33
C SER A 16 13.07 2.17 -3.05
N LYS A 17 13.47 1.75 -1.85
CA LYS A 17 13.30 0.38 -1.35
C LYS A 17 12.13 0.37 -0.37
N ILE A 18 11.13 -0.47 -0.61
CA ILE A 18 9.89 -0.54 0.19
C ILE A 18 9.87 -1.83 1.00
N SER A 19 9.86 -1.72 2.32
CA SER A 19 9.61 -2.86 3.23
C SER A 19 8.11 -3.14 3.30
N LEU A 20 7.70 -4.38 3.05
CA LEU A 20 6.29 -4.77 3.21
C LEU A 20 5.85 -4.77 4.67
N ASP A 21 6.80 -4.95 5.59
CA ASP A 21 6.52 -4.96 7.02
C ASP A 21 6.28 -3.56 7.56
N GLU A 22 6.73 -2.50 6.87
CA GLU A 22 6.49 -1.08 7.23
C GLU A 22 5.40 -0.41 6.37
N LEU A 23 4.90 -1.14 5.35
CA LEU A 23 3.91 -0.65 4.40
C LEU A 23 2.51 -0.82 4.97
N MET A 24 1.88 0.30 5.35
CA MET A 24 0.52 0.31 5.89
C MET A 24 -0.52 0.10 4.80
N PHE A 25 -0.43 0.85 3.71
CA PHE A 25 -1.30 0.68 2.55
C PHE A 25 -0.72 1.34 1.31
N VAL A 26 -1.23 0.93 0.15
CA VAL A 26 -0.98 1.60 -1.13
C VAL A 26 -2.26 2.31 -1.56
N GLU A 27 -2.13 3.55 -2.02
CA GLU A 27 -3.18 4.32 -2.67
C GLU A 27 -2.88 4.43 -4.16
N MET A 28 -3.81 3.95 -4.99
CA MET A 28 -3.73 4.00 -6.44
C MET A 28 -4.38 5.29 -6.91
N MET A 29 -3.58 6.16 -7.52
CA MET A 29 -4.03 7.40 -8.15
C MET A 29 -4.07 7.22 -9.68
N GLU A 30 -4.52 8.25 -10.39
CA GLU A 30 -4.64 8.22 -11.86
C GLU A 30 -3.28 7.99 -12.54
N ASP A 31 -2.24 8.68 -12.08
CA ASP A 31 -0.92 8.69 -12.73
C ASP A 31 0.20 8.04 -11.89
N CYS A 32 -0.09 7.64 -10.65
CA CYS A 32 0.93 7.07 -9.76
C CYS A 32 0.32 6.19 -8.67
N CYS A 33 1.19 5.42 -8.01
CA CYS A 33 0.84 4.78 -6.74
C CYS A 33 1.57 5.49 -5.60
N VAL A 34 0.89 5.64 -4.46
CA VAL A 34 1.47 6.21 -3.24
C VAL A 34 1.54 5.12 -2.18
N PHE A 35 2.75 4.79 -1.75
CA PHE A 35 3.00 3.92 -0.61
C PHE A 35 2.93 4.75 0.67
N HIS A 36 1.99 4.42 1.55
CA HIS A 36 1.92 5.01 2.88
C HIS A 36 2.62 4.08 3.86
N LEU A 37 3.84 4.47 4.27
CA LEU A 37 4.64 3.84 5.31
C LEU A 37 4.29 4.45 6.66
N GLU A 38 4.67 3.81 7.77
CA GLU A 38 4.38 4.33 9.13
C GLU A 38 4.71 5.82 9.30
N ASP A 39 5.92 6.22 8.89
CA ASP A 39 6.45 7.57 9.11
C ASP A 39 6.58 8.42 7.84
N SER A 40 6.26 7.87 6.67
CA SER A 40 6.53 8.57 5.40
C SER A 40 5.67 8.08 4.24
N ARG A 41 5.83 8.74 3.09
CA ARG A 41 5.17 8.35 1.84
C ARG A 41 6.18 8.30 0.71
N VAL A 42 6.00 7.33 -0.19
CA VAL A 42 6.82 7.17 -1.38
C VAL A 42 5.90 7.08 -2.60
N MET A 43 6.21 7.84 -3.64
CA MET A 43 5.49 7.77 -4.92
C MET A 43 6.17 6.75 -5.84
N ALA A 44 5.39 6.13 -6.71
CA ALA A 44 5.82 5.20 -7.75
C ALA A 44 5.32 5.64 -9.11
N GLU A 45 6.20 5.58 -10.12
CA GLU A 45 5.83 5.68 -11.53
C GLU A 45 5.40 4.32 -12.12
N GLU A 46 5.61 3.21 -11.39
CA GLU A 46 5.14 1.90 -11.81
C GLU A 46 3.61 1.79 -11.90
N SER A 47 3.14 0.99 -12.87
CA SER A 47 1.71 0.73 -13.05
C SER A 47 1.09 0.03 -11.85
N ALA A 48 -0.22 0.24 -11.71
CA ALA A 48 -1.01 -0.38 -10.66
C ALA A 48 -0.86 -1.91 -10.64
N GLU A 49 -0.91 -2.55 -11.81
CA GLU A 49 -0.76 -4.00 -11.95
C GLU A 49 0.61 -4.48 -11.48
N LYS A 50 1.68 -3.76 -11.84
CA LYS A 50 3.03 -4.09 -11.41
C LYS A 50 3.15 -3.98 -9.89
N ILE A 51 2.62 -2.92 -9.29
CA ILE A 51 2.65 -2.75 -7.83
C ILE A 51 1.85 -3.85 -7.12
N MET A 52 0.62 -4.14 -7.59
CA MET A 52 -0.20 -5.21 -7.01
C MET A 52 0.50 -6.58 -7.06
N SER A 53 1.31 -6.86 -8.09
CA SER A 53 2.08 -8.11 -8.19
C SER A 53 3.12 -8.30 -7.08
N TYR A 54 3.53 -7.22 -6.39
CA TYR A 54 4.46 -7.27 -5.27
C TYR A 54 3.77 -7.46 -3.92
N LEU A 55 2.45 -7.30 -3.85
CA LEU A 55 1.69 -7.31 -2.60
C LEU A 55 1.06 -8.70 -2.39
N PRO A 56 1.49 -9.45 -1.36
CA PRO A 56 0.93 -10.76 -1.08
C PRO A 56 -0.55 -10.66 -0.66
N GLU A 57 -1.44 -11.38 -1.34
CA GLU A 57 -2.89 -11.36 -1.09
C GLU A 57 -3.27 -11.85 0.33
N ASP A 58 -2.42 -12.64 0.97
CA ASP A 58 -2.61 -13.07 2.36
C ASP A 58 -2.37 -11.93 3.36
N ARG A 59 -1.60 -10.89 2.98
CA ARG A 59 -1.27 -9.73 3.81
C ARG A 59 -2.01 -8.45 3.41
N PHE A 60 -2.29 -8.26 2.13
CA PHE A 60 -2.91 -7.04 1.61
C PHE A 60 -4.32 -7.31 1.09
N LEU A 61 -5.27 -6.45 1.48
CA LEU A 61 -6.66 -6.51 1.06
C LEU A 61 -6.95 -5.41 0.03
N PRO A 62 -7.50 -5.73 -1.15
CA PRO A 62 -8.02 -4.73 -2.06
C PRO A 62 -9.25 -4.07 -1.43
N VAL A 63 -9.21 -2.75 -1.26
CA VAL A 63 -10.32 -1.93 -0.76
C VAL A 63 -10.65 -0.89 -1.79
N ARG A 64 -11.82 -1.07 -2.42
CA ARG A 64 -12.20 -0.35 -3.64
C ARG A 64 -11.15 -0.54 -4.73
N HIS A 65 -11.33 0.13 -5.87
CA HIS A 65 -10.35 0.12 -6.97
C HIS A 65 -9.17 1.08 -6.70
N LYS A 66 -8.97 1.48 -5.43
CA LYS A 66 -8.05 2.58 -5.06
C LYS A 66 -7.08 2.23 -3.94
N TYR A 67 -7.30 1.19 -3.14
CA TYR A 67 -6.43 0.90 -2.01
C TYR A 67 -6.06 -0.56 -1.92
N MET A 68 -4.82 -0.83 -1.49
CA MET A 68 -4.36 -2.13 -1.02
C MET A 68 -3.92 -1.98 0.43
N ILE A 69 -4.71 -2.50 1.37
CA ILE A 69 -4.52 -2.29 2.81
C ILE A 69 -3.79 -3.48 3.44
N ASN A 70 -2.69 -3.22 4.16
CA ASN A 70 -2.03 -4.25 4.95
C ASN A 70 -2.86 -4.58 6.19
N ARG A 71 -3.27 -5.84 6.31
CA ARG A 71 -4.12 -6.36 7.39
C ARG A 71 -3.52 -6.16 8.77
N SER A 72 -2.20 -6.19 8.87
CA SER A 72 -1.48 -6.07 10.14
C SER A 72 -1.57 -4.67 10.74
N TYR A 73 -1.93 -3.68 9.92
CA TYR A 73 -2.05 -2.28 10.32
C TYR A 73 -3.50 -1.82 10.55
N ILE A 74 -4.48 -2.70 10.37
CA ILE A 74 -5.88 -2.36 10.66
C ILE A 74 -6.04 -2.23 12.18
N THR A 75 -6.39 -1.04 12.65
CA THR A 75 -6.56 -0.75 14.08
C THR A 75 -8.04 -0.71 14.50
N ASP A 76 -8.93 -0.32 13.59
CA ASP A 76 -10.39 -0.31 13.80
C ASP A 76 -11.11 -0.35 12.45
N ILE A 77 -12.33 -0.90 12.41
CA ILE A 77 -13.14 -0.98 11.18
C ILE A 77 -14.64 -0.99 11.49
N ASN A 78 -15.41 -0.29 10.66
CA ASN A 78 -16.86 -0.40 10.61
C ASN A 78 -17.37 -0.28 9.17
N ASP A 79 -18.68 -0.14 8.99
CA ASP A 79 -19.32 -0.10 7.68
C ASP A 79 -18.94 1.12 6.82
N ASP A 80 -18.43 2.19 7.43
CA ASP A 80 -18.15 3.46 6.77
C ASP A 80 -16.66 3.69 6.50
N TYR A 81 -15.80 3.14 7.36
CA TYR A 81 -14.36 3.39 7.29
C TYR A 81 -13.55 2.27 7.93
N VAL A 82 -12.28 2.22 7.53
CA VAL A 82 -11.23 1.44 8.17
C VAL A 82 -10.13 2.41 8.65
N TYR A 83 -9.68 2.21 9.87
CA TYR A 83 -8.45 2.82 10.36
C TYR A 83 -7.27 1.91 10.05
N VAL A 84 -6.25 2.48 9.41
CA VAL A 84 -4.96 1.86 9.15
C VAL A 84 -3.91 2.69 9.88
N GLY A 85 -3.35 2.16 10.95
CA GLY A 85 -2.62 2.96 11.94
C GLY A 85 -3.52 4.05 12.52
N SER A 86 -3.13 5.33 12.35
CA SER A 86 -3.94 6.50 12.72
C SER A 86 -4.70 7.12 11.55
N LEU A 87 -4.59 6.56 10.34
CA LEU A 87 -5.18 7.11 9.12
C LEU A 87 -6.55 6.48 8.87
N ARG A 88 -7.54 7.32 8.56
CA ARG A 88 -8.92 6.90 8.27
C ARG A 88 -9.15 6.81 6.77
N ILE A 89 -9.45 5.61 6.27
CA ILE A 89 -9.81 5.36 4.87
C ILE A 89 -11.32 5.15 4.79
N ALA A 90 -11.99 5.97 3.98
CA ALA A 90 -13.42 5.83 3.75
C ALA A 90 -13.71 4.61 2.86
N LEU A 91 -14.70 3.81 3.26
CA LEU A 91 -15.15 2.65 2.52
C LEU A 91 -16.29 2.97 1.55
N LYS A 92 -16.88 4.17 1.58
CA LYS A 92 -17.99 4.58 0.72
C LYS A 92 -17.54 5.44 -0.45
#